data_AF-A0A9W8XX95-F1
#
_entry.id   AF-A0A9W8XX95-F1
#
_cell.length_a   1.000
_cell.length_b   1.000
_cell.length_c   1.000
_cell.angle_alpha   90.00
_cell.angle_beta   90.00
_cell.angle_gamma   90.00
#
_symmetry.space_group_name_H-M   'P 1'
#
loop_
_entity.id
_entity.type
_entity.pdbx_description
1 polymer ?
#
loop_
_entity_poly.entity_id
_entity_poly.type
_entity_poly.pdbx_seq_one_letter_code
_entity_poly.pdbx_strand_id
1 'polypeptide(L)'
;MASPSYPKTSVNKLGRLANRVHALINQCPILHVSFNDPEHTFPVVLPMLGCTGNFGEQDADASSSEQDVYIHGYVSGRVFKSGKEAGEQGLPITIAASLVTDKTEALYAMQKITDNLLPQRWAKSRTPPTPAELTSTSILRVKIASASAKIRVGGPSEDRADLKDKEVGETGRAKAYAFEAVEMDGKKKK
;
A
#
# COMPACT_ATOMS: atom_id res chain seq x y z
N MET A 1 18.98 13.24 -5.55
CA MET A 1 17.90 12.67 -6.38
C MET A 1 16.59 13.30 -5.93
N ALA A 2 15.77 13.83 -6.83
CA ALA A 2 14.47 14.40 -6.48
C ALA A 2 13.53 13.26 -6.06
N SER A 3 12.86 13.38 -4.91
CA SER A 3 11.84 12.39 -4.53
C SER A 3 10.74 12.33 -5.58
N PRO A 4 10.20 11.14 -5.90
CA PRO A 4 9.06 11.02 -6.79
C PRO A 4 7.92 11.93 -6.30
N SER A 5 7.46 12.82 -7.16
CA SER A 5 6.44 13.82 -6.84
C SER A 5 5.25 13.64 -7.76
N TYR A 6 4.12 13.22 -7.20
CA TYR A 6 2.89 13.06 -7.97
C TYR A 6 2.23 14.42 -8.27
N PRO A 7 1.62 14.60 -9.46
CA PRO A 7 0.91 15.82 -9.79
C PRO A 7 -0.18 16.14 -8.77
N LYS A 8 -0.18 17.37 -8.25
CA LYS A 8 -1.21 17.84 -7.32
C LYS A 8 -2.45 18.27 -8.10
N THR A 9 -3.59 17.70 -7.76
CA THR A 9 -4.92 18.00 -8.29
C THR A 9 -5.87 18.32 -7.15
N SER A 10 -7.08 18.82 -7.44
CA SER A 10 -8.12 19.05 -6.42
C SER A 10 -8.52 17.75 -5.70
N VAL A 11 -8.42 16.60 -6.37
CA VAL A 11 -8.83 15.28 -5.87
C VAL A 11 -7.81 14.68 -4.89
N ASN A 12 -6.52 15.00 -5.06
CA ASN A 12 -5.44 14.48 -4.20
C ASN A 12 -4.78 15.56 -3.32
N LYS A 13 -5.43 16.74 -3.20
CA LYS A 13 -4.97 17.88 -2.42
C LYS A 13 -5.06 17.57 -0.92
N LEU A 14 -4.03 16.90 -0.40
CA LEU A 14 -3.88 16.62 1.03
C LEU A 14 -2.56 17.18 1.55
N GLY A 15 -2.59 17.69 2.79
CA GLY A 15 -1.45 18.34 3.42
C GLY A 15 -0.26 17.39 3.65
N ARG A 16 0.85 17.71 2.97
CA ARG A 16 2.25 17.34 3.22
C ARG A 16 2.55 15.85 3.43
N LEU A 17 3.11 15.23 2.36
CA LEU A 17 4.24 14.25 2.30
C LEU A 17 4.06 13.21 1.17
N ALA A 18 3.72 13.64 -0.05
CA ALA A 18 3.59 12.75 -1.21
C ALA A 18 4.85 11.92 -1.52
N ASN A 19 6.02 12.41 -1.11
CA ASN A 19 7.32 11.75 -1.23
C ASN A 19 7.52 10.53 -0.31
N ARG A 20 6.58 10.23 0.60
CA ARG A 20 6.68 9.09 1.55
C ARG A 20 5.72 7.95 1.24
N VAL A 21 4.98 8.02 0.14
CA VAL A 21 3.94 7.04 -0.22
C VAL A 21 4.51 5.63 -0.32
N HIS A 22 5.63 5.44 -1.02
CA HIS A 22 6.25 4.11 -1.17
C HIS A 22 6.66 3.50 0.17
N ALA A 23 7.26 4.32 1.04
CA ALA A 23 7.70 3.88 2.37
C ALA A 23 6.51 3.44 3.25
N LEU A 24 5.39 4.17 3.20
CA LEU A 24 4.17 3.80 3.93
C LEU A 24 3.58 2.49 3.42
N ILE A 25 3.55 2.28 2.10
CA ILE A 25 3.05 1.03 1.50
C ILE A 25 3.91 -0.15 1.95
N ASN A 26 5.25 -0.03 1.94
CA ASN A 26 6.12 -1.14 2.32
C ASN A 26 6.06 -1.46 3.83
N GLN A 27 5.74 -0.48 4.69
CA GLN A 27 5.52 -0.71 6.12
C GLN A 27 4.18 -1.39 6.44
N CYS A 28 3.19 -1.29 5.55
CA CYS A 28 1.86 -1.86 5.74
C CYS A 28 1.53 -2.85 4.61
N PRO A 29 1.95 -4.13 4.72
CA PRO A 29 1.85 -5.09 3.62
C PRO A 29 0.40 -5.42 3.23
N ILE A 30 -0.60 -5.09 4.06
CA ILE A 30 -2.02 -5.26 3.76
C ILE A 30 -2.57 -3.97 3.14
N LEU A 31 -2.92 -4.05 1.86
CA LEU A 31 -3.51 -2.97 1.08
C LEU A 31 -5.00 -3.19 0.92
N HIS A 32 -5.79 -2.12 1.11
CA HIS A 32 -7.22 -2.13 0.82
C HIS A 32 -7.43 -1.68 -0.63
N VAL A 33 -7.77 -2.63 -1.50
CA VAL A 33 -7.96 -2.40 -2.93
C VAL A 33 -9.44 -2.24 -3.24
N SER A 34 -9.82 -1.03 -3.65
CA SER A 34 -11.20 -0.67 -3.96
C SER A 34 -11.43 -0.48 -5.45
N PHE A 35 -12.43 -1.13 -6.02
CA PHE A 35 -12.78 -1.01 -7.44
C PHE A 35 -14.28 -1.11 -7.68
N ASN A 36 -14.71 -0.59 -8.83
CA ASN A 36 -16.08 -0.72 -9.29
C ASN A 36 -16.17 -1.95 -10.20
N ASP A 37 -16.97 -2.92 -9.78
CA ASP A 37 -17.28 -4.09 -10.58
C ASP A 37 -18.57 -3.80 -11.37
N PRO A 38 -18.55 -3.86 -12.71
CA PRO A 38 -19.74 -3.56 -13.52
C PRO A 38 -20.89 -4.54 -13.30
N GLU A 39 -20.62 -5.74 -12.79
CA GLU A 39 -21.63 -6.76 -12.48
C GLU A 39 -22.25 -6.56 -11.08
N HIS A 40 -21.74 -5.64 -10.27
CA HIS A 40 -22.21 -5.39 -8.91
C HIS A 40 -22.57 -3.92 -8.64
N THR A 41 -23.66 -3.74 -7.87
CA THR A 41 -24.21 -2.41 -7.55
C THR A 41 -23.37 -1.62 -6.53
N PHE A 42 -22.53 -2.30 -5.75
CA PHE A 42 -21.73 -1.68 -4.69
C PHE A 42 -20.24 -1.73 -5.03
N PRO A 43 -19.46 -0.71 -4.62
CA PRO A 43 -18.00 -0.77 -4.76
C PRO A 43 -17.45 -1.95 -3.96
N VAL A 44 -16.47 -2.64 -4.54
CA VAL A 44 -15.80 -3.79 -3.92
C VAL A 44 -14.55 -3.28 -3.22
N VAL A 45 -14.31 -3.70 -1.98
CA VAL A 45 -13.08 -3.42 -1.23
C VAL A 45 -12.48 -4.74 -0.76
N LEU A 46 -11.24 -5.04 -1.18
CA LEU A 46 -10.54 -6.28 -0.85
C LEU A 46 -9.25 -5.99 -0.08
N PRO A 47 -9.02 -6.65 1.08
CA PRO A 47 -7.69 -6.68 1.67
C PRO A 47 -6.79 -7.62 0.84
N MET A 48 -5.66 -7.12 0.35
CA MET A 48 -4.68 -7.89 -0.42
C MET A 48 -3.26 -7.60 0.06
N LEU A 49 -2.35 -8.58 -0.02
CA LEU A 49 -0.93 -8.30 0.24
C LEU A 49 -0.30 -7.64 -0.98
N GLY A 50 0.50 -6.61 -0.73
CA GLY A 50 1.29 -5.95 -1.76
C GLY A 50 2.51 -5.22 -1.23
N CYS A 51 3.32 -4.76 -2.18
CA CYS A 51 4.54 -4.00 -1.93
C CYS A 51 4.83 -3.06 -3.11
N THR A 52 5.75 -2.12 -2.93
CA THR A 52 6.29 -1.35 -4.06
C THR A 52 7.50 -2.05 -4.69
N GLY A 53 7.73 -1.82 -5.98
CA GLY A 53 8.90 -2.31 -6.69
C GLY A 53 9.10 -1.61 -8.03
N ASN A 54 10.33 -1.65 -8.54
CA ASN A 54 10.65 -1.24 -9.91
C ASN A 54 11.25 -2.46 -10.62
N PHE A 55 10.58 -2.95 -11.66
CA PHE A 55 11.06 -4.12 -12.39
C PHE A 55 12.23 -3.78 -13.35
N GLY A 56 12.23 -2.57 -13.93
CA GLY A 56 13.30 -2.09 -14.80
C GLY A 56 14.61 -1.84 -14.07
N GLU A 57 14.53 -1.43 -12.79
CA GLU A 57 15.67 -1.18 -11.91
C GLU A 57 15.45 -1.83 -10.53
N GLN A 58 15.75 -3.12 -10.43
CA GLN A 58 15.36 -3.97 -9.28
C GLN A 58 16.02 -3.61 -7.94
N ASP A 59 17.17 -2.92 -8.00
CA ASP A 59 17.94 -2.42 -6.86
C ASP A 59 17.68 -0.94 -6.57
N ALA A 60 16.76 -0.30 -7.30
CA ALA A 60 16.45 1.11 -7.10
C ALA A 60 15.90 1.35 -5.69
N ASP A 61 16.41 2.41 -5.05
CA ASP A 61 15.92 2.85 -3.76
C ASP A 61 14.48 3.37 -3.88
N ALA A 62 13.54 2.68 -3.25
CA ALA A 62 12.12 3.02 -3.26
C ALA A 62 11.83 4.43 -2.71
N SER A 63 12.73 5.01 -1.92
CA SER A 63 12.58 6.37 -1.39
C SER A 63 12.89 7.48 -2.41
N SER A 64 13.63 7.15 -3.47
CA SER A 64 14.22 8.12 -4.40
C SER A 64 13.98 7.82 -5.88
N SER A 65 13.30 6.72 -6.19
CA SER A 65 12.95 6.31 -7.56
C SER A 65 11.44 6.10 -7.74
N GLU A 66 10.98 6.10 -9.00
CA GLU A 66 9.61 5.67 -9.32
C GLU A 66 9.42 4.19 -9.01
N GLN A 67 8.24 3.86 -8.49
CA GLN A 67 7.87 2.50 -8.13
C GLN A 67 6.43 2.24 -8.57
N ASP A 68 6.16 1.00 -8.96
CA ASP A 68 4.82 0.45 -9.09
C ASP A 68 4.44 -0.32 -7.81
N VAL A 69 3.15 -0.55 -7.59
CA VAL A 69 2.66 -1.39 -6.49
C VAL A 69 2.30 -2.77 -7.03
N TYR A 70 2.89 -3.83 -6.50
CA TYR A 70 2.52 -5.20 -6.83
C TYR A 70 1.56 -5.77 -5.81
N ILE A 71 0.44 -6.35 -6.24
CA ILE A 71 -0.52 -7.06 -5.41
C ILE A 71 -0.70 -8.48 -5.91
N HIS A 72 -0.79 -9.44 -4.98
CA HIS A 72 -1.01 -10.85 -5.32
C HIS A 72 -2.43 -11.30 -4.97
N GLY A 73 -2.88 -12.37 -5.62
CA GLY A 73 -4.14 -13.02 -5.33
C GLY A 73 -4.44 -14.20 -6.23
N TYR A 74 -5.61 -14.80 -6.04
CA TYR A 74 -6.04 -15.96 -6.82
C TYR A 74 -6.44 -15.55 -8.25
N VAL A 75 -5.97 -16.31 -9.24
CA VAL A 75 -6.15 -15.95 -10.67
C VAL A 75 -7.60 -15.78 -11.09
N SER A 76 -8.53 -16.50 -10.46
CA SER A 76 -9.97 -16.42 -10.75
C SER A 76 -10.71 -15.39 -9.90
N GLY A 77 -9.99 -14.63 -9.06
CA GLY A 77 -10.58 -13.53 -8.29
C GLY A 77 -11.10 -12.41 -9.20
N ARG A 78 -12.22 -11.78 -8.82
CA ARG A 78 -12.90 -10.76 -9.64
C ARG A 78 -11.97 -9.66 -10.13
N VAL A 79 -11.14 -9.10 -9.23
CA VAL A 79 -10.18 -8.03 -9.57
C VAL A 79 -9.17 -8.46 -10.66
N PHE A 80 -8.76 -9.73 -10.69
CA PHE A 80 -7.83 -10.26 -11.69
C PHE A 80 -8.53 -10.56 -13.02
N LYS A 81 -9.78 -11.06 -12.98
CA LYS A 81 -10.61 -11.26 -14.17
C LYS A 81 -10.89 -9.92 -14.87
N SER A 82 -11.41 -8.94 -14.13
CA SER A 82 -11.69 -7.59 -14.65
C SER A 82 -10.40 -6.88 -15.11
N GLY A 83 -9.29 -7.06 -14.38
CA GLY A 83 -7.99 -6.53 -14.79
C GLY A 83 -7.48 -7.12 -16.11
N LYS A 84 -7.73 -8.41 -16.36
CA LYS A 84 -7.40 -9.06 -17.63
C LYS A 84 -8.25 -8.52 -18.78
N GLU A 85 -9.56 -8.36 -18.55
CA GLU A 85 -10.51 -7.87 -19.55
C GLU A 85 -10.25 -6.40 -19.93
N ALA A 86 -9.70 -5.61 -19.00
CA ALA A 86 -9.36 -4.20 -19.23
C ALA A 86 -8.10 -3.99 -20.12
N GLY A 87 -7.29 -5.03 -20.35
CA GLY A 87 -6.11 -4.95 -21.22
C GLY A 87 -5.07 -3.91 -20.77
N GLU A 88 -4.40 -3.27 -21.73
CA GLU A 88 -3.31 -2.30 -21.47
C GLU A 88 -3.76 -1.03 -20.74
N GLN A 89 -5.05 -0.67 -20.86
CA GLN A 89 -5.62 0.50 -20.20
C GLN A 89 -5.73 0.28 -18.68
N GLY A 90 -5.77 -0.98 -18.24
CA GLY A 90 -5.88 -1.37 -16.83
C GLY A 90 -7.27 -1.13 -16.25
N LEU A 91 -7.50 -1.72 -15.07
CA LEU A 91 -8.74 -1.53 -14.33
C LEU A 91 -8.61 -0.28 -13.43
N PRO A 92 -9.48 0.73 -13.57
CA PRO A 92 -9.50 1.87 -12.66
C PRO A 92 -9.91 1.40 -11.27
N ILE A 93 -8.98 1.46 -10.33
CA ILE A 93 -9.21 1.13 -8.93
C ILE A 93 -8.62 2.28 -8.08
N THR A 94 -9.00 2.42 -6.80
CA THR A 94 -8.43 3.45 -5.89
C THR A 94 -6.94 3.19 -5.56
N ILE A 95 -6.33 2.25 -6.27
CA ILE A 95 -4.89 2.00 -6.38
C ILE A 95 -4.65 1.38 -7.79
N ALA A 96 -4.85 2.12 -8.89
CA ALA A 96 -5.05 1.61 -10.29
C ALA A 96 -4.17 0.40 -10.74
N ALA A 97 -4.74 -0.70 -11.24
CA ALA A 97 -4.01 -1.97 -11.51
C ALA A 97 -4.02 -2.43 -12.98
N SER A 98 -2.96 -3.14 -13.36
CA SER A 98 -2.75 -3.88 -14.61
C SER A 98 -2.26 -5.29 -14.28
N LEU A 99 -2.64 -6.29 -15.07
CA LEU A 99 -2.20 -7.68 -14.84
C LEU A 99 -0.75 -7.89 -15.30
N VAL A 100 0.06 -8.54 -14.46
CA VAL A 100 1.41 -9.00 -14.84
C VAL A 100 1.27 -10.30 -15.60
N THR A 101 1.69 -10.30 -16.86
CA THR A 101 1.66 -11.48 -17.75
C THR A 101 3.04 -12.10 -17.96
N ASP A 102 4.11 -11.31 -17.78
CA ASP A 102 5.47 -11.79 -17.89
C ASP A 102 5.85 -12.64 -16.66
N LYS A 103 6.45 -13.81 -16.93
CA LYS A 103 6.81 -14.76 -15.88
C LYS A 103 7.97 -14.28 -15.01
N THR A 104 8.90 -13.52 -15.58
CA THR A 104 10.08 -13.03 -14.86
C THR A 104 9.69 -11.88 -13.94
N GLU A 105 8.82 -10.98 -14.39
CA GLU A 105 8.21 -9.92 -13.57
C GLU A 105 7.33 -10.51 -12.46
N ALA A 106 6.54 -11.54 -12.75
CA ALA A 106 5.72 -12.20 -11.74
C ALA A 106 6.56 -12.86 -10.62
N LEU A 107 7.67 -13.52 -10.98
CA LEU A 107 8.60 -14.10 -10.00
C LEU A 107 9.29 -13.02 -9.15
N TYR A 108 9.73 -11.94 -9.77
CA TYR A 108 10.29 -10.78 -9.07
C TYR A 108 9.30 -10.20 -8.05
N ALA A 109 8.05 -9.98 -8.46
CA ALA A 109 7.01 -9.46 -7.59
C ALA A 109 6.67 -10.41 -6.44
N MET A 110 6.58 -11.72 -6.68
CA MET A 110 6.36 -12.72 -5.64
C MET A 110 7.48 -12.74 -4.59
N GLN A 111 8.73 -12.62 -5.03
CA GLN A 111 9.87 -12.47 -4.12
C GLN A 111 9.73 -11.21 -3.27
N LYS A 112 9.48 -10.05 -3.90
CA LYS A 112 9.34 -8.77 -3.17
C LYS A 112 8.20 -8.80 -2.16
N ILE A 113 7.03 -9.33 -2.52
CA ILE A 113 5.90 -9.47 -1.59
C ILE A 113 6.28 -10.38 -0.42
N THR A 114 6.92 -11.52 -0.69
CA THR A 114 7.31 -12.49 0.34
C THR A 114 8.32 -11.90 1.32
N ASP A 115 9.37 -11.26 0.81
CA ASP A 115 10.43 -10.68 1.64
C ASP A 115 9.99 -9.39 2.34
N ASN A 116 8.99 -8.68 1.80
CA ASN A 116 8.36 -7.54 2.48
C ASN A 116 7.54 -7.98 3.70
N LEU A 117 6.90 -9.16 3.65
CA LEU A 117 6.21 -9.71 4.82
C LEU A 117 7.18 -10.30 5.84
N LEU A 118 8.18 -11.04 5.38
CA LEU A 118 9.16 -11.66 6.25
C LEU A 118 10.53 -11.63 5.57
N PRO A 119 11.46 -10.78 6.04
CA PRO A 119 12.76 -10.63 5.40
C PRO A 119 13.49 -11.97 5.23
N GLN A 120 14.09 -12.17 4.05
CA GLN A 120 14.84 -13.38 3.67
C GLN A 120 13.98 -14.66 3.65
N ARG A 121 12.65 -14.55 3.60
CA ARG A 121 11.76 -15.71 3.57
C ARG A 121 11.77 -16.38 2.22
N TRP A 122 11.89 -15.63 1.12
CA TRP A 122 11.90 -16.19 -0.22
C TRP A 122 13.00 -17.23 -0.41
N ALA A 123 14.24 -16.88 -0.05
CA ALA A 123 15.41 -17.76 -0.14
C ALA A 123 15.31 -19.01 0.77
N LYS A 124 14.42 -18.99 1.76
CA LYS A 124 14.15 -20.10 2.70
C LYS A 124 12.84 -20.82 2.39
N SER A 125 12.20 -20.51 1.26
CA SER A 125 11.03 -21.19 0.73
C SER A 125 11.45 -22.10 -0.42
N ARG A 126 10.51 -22.89 -0.95
CA ARG A 126 10.72 -23.65 -2.18
C ARG A 126 10.93 -22.67 -3.34
N THR A 127 12.13 -22.68 -3.92
CA THR A 127 12.52 -21.83 -5.05
C THR A 127 13.14 -22.68 -6.15
N PRO A 128 12.63 -22.66 -7.40
CA PRO A 128 11.44 -21.90 -7.83
C PRO A 128 10.12 -22.50 -7.30
N PRO A 129 9.04 -21.71 -7.23
CA PRO A 129 7.69 -22.23 -6.98
C PRO A 129 7.30 -23.30 -8.01
N THR A 130 6.44 -24.23 -7.60
CA THR A 130 5.93 -25.28 -8.47
C THR A 130 5.03 -24.71 -9.58
N PRO A 131 4.90 -25.40 -10.73
CA PRO A 131 4.00 -24.95 -11.79
C PRO A 131 2.54 -24.74 -11.35
N ALA A 132 2.06 -25.55 -10.40
CA ALA A 132 0.71 -25.42 -9.86
C ALA A 132 0.54 -24.14 -9.01
N GLU A 133 1.54 -23.81 -8.18
CA GLU A 133 1.56 -22.57 -7.38
C GLU A 133 1.60 -21.33 -8.29
N LEU A 134 2.38 -21.39 -9.38
CA LEU A 134 2.46 -20.32 -10.40
C LEU A 134 1.16 -20.16 -11.19
N THR A 135 0.44 -21.25 -11.47
CA THR A 135 -0.80 -21.22 -12.26
C THR A 135 -1.99 -20.70 -11.45
N SER A 136 -1.95 -20.85 -10.12
CA SER A 136 -3.03 -20.44 -9.21
C SER A 136 -2.83 -19.04 -8.62
N THR A 137 -1.60 -18.51 -8.65
CA THR A 137 -1.27 -17.19 -8.12
C THR A 137 -1.07 -16.18 -9.26
N SER A 138 -1.82 -15.08 -9.23
CA SER A 138 -1.65 -13.95 -10.14
C SER A 138 -1.08 -12.75 -9.41
N ILE A 139 -0.33 -11.94 -10.15
CA ILE A 139 0.17 -10.64 -9.70
C ILE A 139 -0.46 -9.55 -10.56
N LEU A 140 -0.99 -8.49 -9.94
CA LEU A 140 -1.31 -7.24 -10.61
C LEU A 140 -0.24 -6.20 -10.24
N ARG A 141 0.22 -5.46 -11.24
CA ARG A 141 1.06 -4.27 -11.10
C ARG A 141 0.18 -3.03 -11.16
N VAL A 142 0.38 -2.13 -10.22
CA VAL A 142 -0.36 -0.90 -10.08
C VAL A 142 0.55 0.27 -10.37
N LYS A 143 0.26 0.99 -11.44
CA LYS A 143 0.95 2.25 -11.74
C LYS A 143 0.36 3.35 -10.87
N ILE A 144 1.22 4.04 -10.12
CA ILE A 144 0.77 5.15 -9.26
C ILE A 144 0.52 6.38 -10.13
N ALA A 145 -0.73 6.54 -10.60
CA ALA A 145 -1.15 7.71 -11.38
C ALA A 145 -1.22 8.98 -10.53
N SER A 146 -1.64 8.85 -9.27
CA SER A 146 -1.67 9.94 -8.31
C SER A 146 -1.67 9.38 -6.89
N ALA A 147 -1.06 10.08 -5.93
CA ALA A 147 -1.07 9.67 -4.54
C ALA A 147 -1.12 10.86 -3.59
N SER A 148 -1.70 10.63 -2.41
CA SER A 148 -1.65 11.55 -1.29
C SER A 148 -1.34 10.76 -0.01
N ALA A 149 -0.60 11.37 0.90
CA ALA A 149 -0.31 10.81 2.20
C ALA A 149 -0.61 11.86 3.26
N LYS A 150 -1.15 11.41 4.40
CA LYS A 150 -1.38 12.24 5.57
C LYS A 150 -0.73 11.56 6.75
N ILE A 151 0.23 12.26 7.34
CA ILE A 151 0.92 11.81 8.55
C ILE A 151 0.53 12.77 9.66
N ARG A 152 0.12 12.24 10.81
CA ARG A 152 -0.05 13.01 12.05
C ARG A 152 0.94 12.48 13.07
N VAL A 153 1.73 13.39 13.64
CA VAL A 153 2.67 13.14 14.73
C VAL A 153 2.46 14.23 15.78
N GLY A 154 2.65 13.89 17.06
CA GLY A 154 2.46 14.83 18.18
C GLY A 154 1.21 14.53 19.02
N GLY A 155 1.11 15.23 20.15
CA GLY A 155 0.00 15.10 21.08
C GLY A 155 -1.26 15.86 20.63
N PRO A 156 -2.34 15.78 21.43
CA PRO A 156 -3.53 16.62 21.26
C PRO A 156 -3.15 18.09 21.15
N SER A 157 -3.81 18.81 20.25
CA SER A 157 -3.66 20.26 20.13
C SER A 157 -4.91 20.92 20.71
N GLU A 158 -4.70 21.85 21.64
CA GLU A 158 -5.77 22.66 22.24
C GLU A 158 -6.04 23.90 21.38
N ASP A 159 -7.28 24.41 21.41
CA ASP A 159 -7.59 25.68 20.78
C ASP A 159 -6.94 26.83 21.56
N ARG A 160 -6.50 27.86 20.84
CA ARG A 160 -5.89 29.05 21.40
C ARG A 160 -6.89 29.87 22.22
N ALA A 161 -8.19 29.77 21.93
CA ALA A 161 -9.24 30.39 22.73
C ALA A 161 -9.34 29.72 24.12
N ASP A 162 -9.35 28.40 24.15
CA ASP A 162 -9.46 27.60 25.39
C ASP A 162 -8.23 27.77 26.29
N LEU A 163 -7.04 27.91 25.69
CA LEU A 163 -5.80 28.19 26.43
C LEU A 163 -5.79 29.57 27.11
N LYS A 164 -6.60 30.52 26.65
CA LYS A 164 -6.67 31.89 27.17
C LYS A 164 -7.80 32.09 28.17
N ASP A 165 -8.74 31.15 28.24
CA ASP A 165 -9.86 31.22 29.17
C ASP A 165 -9.42 30.76 30.57
N LYS A 166 -9.54 31.66 31.55
CA LYS A 166 -9.10 31.42 32.92
C LYS A 166 -10.05 30.50 33.69
N GLU A 167 -11.35 30.48 33.37
CA GLU A 167 -12.32 29.58 34.02
C GLU A 167 -12.07 28.11 33.66
N VAL A 168 -11.77 27.85 32.37
CA VAL A 168 -11.42 26.51 31.86
C VAL A 168 -10.10 26.02 32.46
N GLY A 169 -9.16 26.93 32.73
CA GLY A 169 -7.85 26.63 33.32
C GLY A 169 -7.90 26.16 34.78
N GLU A 170 -8.86 26.63 35.57
CA GLU A 170 -8.96 26.36 37.02
C GLU A 170 -9.90 25.20 37.38
N THR A 171 -10.95 24.93 36.59
CA THR A 171 -12.00 23.97 36.96
C THR A 171 -12.20 22.78 36.01
N GLY A 172 -11.63 22.81 34.79
CA GLY A 172 -12.06 21.92 33.70
C GLY A 172 -10.97 21.23 32.88
N ARG A 173 -9.70 21.20 33.31
CA ARG A 173 -8.63 20.57 32.50
C ARG A 173 -8.79 19.04 32.42
N ALA A 174 -9.39 18.57 31.33
CA ALA A 174 -9.31 17.17 30.94
C ALA A 174 -7.85 16.84 30.57
N LYS A 175 -7.29 15.76 31.12
CA LYS A 175 -5.96 15.29 30.74
C LYS A 175 -6.06 14.56 29.39
N ALA A 176 -5.48 15.16 28.36
CA ALA A 176 -5.38 14.55 27.05
C ALA A 176 -4.07 13.75 26.95
N TYR A 177 -4.16 12.48 26.58
CA TYR A 177 -3.01 11.58 26.45
C TYR A 177 -2.89 11.12 25.00
N ALA A 178 -1.65 10.98 24.53
CA ALA A 178 -1.35 10.21 23.33
C ALA A 178 -0.81 8.84 23.78
N PHE A 179 -1.40 7.76 23.26
CA PHE A 179 -0.89 6.41 23.45
C PHE A 179 -0.16 6.01 22.18
N GLU A 180 1.07 5.52 22.33
CA GLU A 180 1.83 4.96 21.22
C GLU A 180 1.27 3.57 20.88
N ALA A 181 0.75 3.41 19.67
CA ALA A 181 0.35 2.11 19.17
C ALA A 181 1.61 1.37 18.69
N VAL A 182 2.00 0.33 19.42
CA VAL A 182 3.13 -0.53 19.05
C VAL A 182 2.57 -1.83 18.48
N GLU A 183 2.96 -2.17 17.24
CA GLU A 183 2.68 -3.48 16.67
C GLU A 183 3.55 -4.52 17.38
N MET A 184 2.91 -5.51 18.00
CA MET A 184 3.59 -6.55 18.77
C MET A 184 3.84 -7.76 17.87
N ASP A 185 5.11 -8.00 17.51
CA ASP A 185 5.50 -9.21 16.81
C ASP A 185 5.32 -10.44 17.74
N GLY A 186 4.39 -11.32 17.37
CA GLY A 186 4.09 -12.52 18.15
C GLY A 186 5.32 -13.44 18.28
N LYS A 187 5.68 -13.83 19.51
CA LYS A 187 6.75 -14.81 19.76
C LYS A 187 6.46 -16.10 19.01
N LYS A 188 7.39 -16.54 18.14
CA LYS A 188 7.35 -17.84 17.48
C LYS A 188 7.16 -18.94 18.54
N LYS A 189 6.08 -19.72 18.42
CA LYS A 189 5.99 -21.00 19.12
C LYS A 189 7.12 -21.90 18.57
N LYS A 190 7.96 -22.41 19.48
CA LYS A 190 9.00 -23.40 19.18
C LYS A 190 8.38 -24.70 18.68
#